data_AF-A0A8T5GEX3-F1
#
_entry.id   AF-A0A8T5GEX3-F1
#
_cell.length_a   1.000
_cell.length_b   1.000
_cell.length_c   1.000
_cell.angle_alpha   90.00
_cell.angle_beta   90.00
_cell.angle_gamma   90.00
#
_symmetry.space_group_name_H-M   'P 1'
#
loop_
_entity.id
_entity.type
_entity.pdbx_description
1 polymer ?
#
loop_
_entity_poly.entity_id
_entity_poly.type
_entity_poly.pdbx_seq_one_letter_code
_entity_poly.pdbx_strand_id
1 'polypeptide(L)'
;MNKKIILTLVIAIMLSSMVFSVSTTRSVNESVEVGKEITIAINLDLEGEDPSSVIVLEKIPENWELVNSNPGATMFEGEMKWLLFGSSLKNQTIEYTLKAPANFDYVSLNGGWKTLVDTGSTTGDEMILKFVPQPETPVGEPMDYTMLIIGAIVLVVIVVIAVVVMKKKKK
;
A
#
# COMPACT_ATOMS: atom_id res chain seq x y z
N MET A 1 -35.65 35.82 27.27
CA MET A 1 -34.63 35.59 26.23
C MET A 1 -34.66 36.76 25.25
N ASN A 2 -33.53 37.43 25.01
CA ASN A 2 -33.49 38.66 24.21
C ASN A 2 -33.75 38.36 22.72
N LYS A 3 -34.73 39.04 22.09
CA LYS A 3 -35.06 38.85 20.67
C LYS A 3 -33.85 39.03 19.74
N LYS A 4 -32.88 39.88 20.12
CA LYS A 4 -31.61 40.03 19.38
C LYS A 4 -30.73 38.78 19.49
N ILE A 5 -30.66 38.16 20.69
CA ILE A 5 -29.90 36.91 20.90
C ILE A 5 -30.53 35.76 20.11
N ILE A 6 -31.87 35.68 20.06
CA ILE A 6 -32.58 34.66 19.27
C ILE A 6 -32.30 34.85 17.77
N LEU A 7 -32.35 36.09 17.26
CA LEU A 7 -32.08 36.38 15.86
C LEU A 7 -30.61 36.08 15.49
N THR A 8 -29.65 36.47 16.33
CA THR A 8 -28.23 36.14 16.14
C THR A 8 -27.99 34.63 16.14
N LEU A 9 -28.64 33.89 17.04
CA LEU A 9 -28.52 32.42 17.09
C LEU A 9 -29.11 31.76 15.85
N VAL A 10 -30.26 32.23 15.37
CA VAL A 10 -30.91 31.71 14.14
C VAL A 10 -30.05 32.00 12.90
N ILE A 11 -29.46 33.21 12.79
CA ILE A 11 -28.54 33.54 11.70
C ILE A 11 -27.27 32.69 11.76
N ALA A 12 -26.70 32.46 12.96
CA ALA A 12 -25.53 31.61 13.13
C ALA A 12 -25.79 30.13 12.79
N ILE A 13 -27.01 29.63 13.03
CA ILE A 13 -27.43 28.28 12.62
C ILE A 13 -27.64 28.22 11.10
N MET A 14 -28.23 29.25 10.48
CA MET A 14 -28.41 29.31 9.02
C MET A 14 -27.09 29.50 8.25
N LEU A 15 -26.04 29.99 8.92
CA LEU A 15 -24.68 30.07 8.42
C LEU A 15 -23.90 28.75 8.56
N SER A 16 -24.55 27.64 8.95
CA SER A 16 -23.95 26.31 8.80
C SER A 16 -23.83 26.01 7.31
N SER A 17 -22.75 26.53 6.72
CA SER A 17 -22.33 26.31 5.35
C SER A 17 -22.40 24.82 5.03
N MET A 18 -23.00 24.48 3.90
CA MET A 18 -22.83 23.15 3.31
C MET A 18 -21.32 22.87 3.26
N VAL A 19 -20.91 21.85 4.00
CA VAL A 19 -19.51 21.42 4.02
C VAL A 19 -19.34 20.49 2.85
N PHE A 20 -18.56 20.89 1.86
CA PHE A 20 -17.98 19.94 0.92
C PHE A 20 -16.67 19.44 1.49
N SER A 21 -16.33 18.19 1.20
CA SER A 21 -15.01 17.64 1.47
C SER A 21 -14.45 17.04 0.19
N VAL A 22 -13.15 17.23 0.00
CA VAL A 22 -12.37 16.52 -1.00
C VAL A 22 -11.32 15.74 -0.24
N SER A 23 -11.16 14.47 -0.60
CA SER A 23 -10.04 13.68 -0.12
C SER A 23 -9.46 12.87 -1.26
N THR A 24 -8.15 12.64 -1.18
CA THR A 24 -7.45 11.79 -2.14
C THR A 24 -6.61 10.79 -1.38
N THR A 25 -6.78 9.50 -1.69
CA THR A 25 -6.02 8.40 -1.06
C THR A 25 -5.26 7.63 -2.14
N ARG A 26 -3.96 7.46 -1.94
CA ARG A 26 -3.07 6.74 -2.85
C ARG A 26 -2.92 5.28 -2.46
N SER A 27 -2.87 4.40 -3.46
CA SER A 27 -2.52 3.00 -3.31
C SER A 27 -1.46 2.60 -4.34
N VAL A 28 -0.44 1.88 -3.88
CA VAL A 28 0.68 1.37 -4.67
C VAL A 28 0.60 -0.16 -4.63
N ASN A 29 0.36 -0.78 -5.78
CA ASN A 29 -0.03 -2.19 -5.81
C ASN A 29 1.08 -3.17 -5.38
N GLU A 30 2.36 -2.77 -5.29
CA GLU A 30 3.49 -3.61 -4.85
C GLU A 30 4.83 -2.83 -4.89
N SER A 31 5.95 -3.47 -4.53
CA SER A 31 7.30 -3.00 -4.88
C SER A 31 7.62 -3.26 -6.36
N VAL A 32 8.50 -2.47 -6.98
CA VAL A 32 8.80 -2.59 -8.42
C VAL A 32 10.27 -2.93 -8.68
N GLU A 33 10.51 -3.77 -9.68
CA GLU A 33 11.85 -4.03 -10.21
C GLU A 33 12.38 -2.84 -11.02
N VAL A 34 13.71 -2.69 -11.08
CA VAL A 34 14.35 -1.65 -11.90
C VAL A 34 13.95 -1.77 -13.38
N GLY A 35 13.65 -0.65 -14.02
CA GLY A 35 13.25 -0.61 -15.43
C GLY A 35 11.85 -1.15 -15.75
N LYS A 36 11.09 -1.62 -14.74
CA LYS A 36 9.70 -2.07 -14.90
C LYS A 36 8.73 -0.95 -14.61
N GLU A 37 7.51 -1.16 -15.07
CA GLU A 37 6.38 -0.25 -14.89
C GLU A 37 5.63 -0.60 -13.61
N ILE A 38 5.14 0.43 -12.92
CA ILE A 38 4.26 0.31 -11.76
C ILE A 38 3.08 1.27 -11.92
N THR A 39 1.88 0.76 -11.71
CA THR A 39 0.66 1.56 -11.70
C THR A 39 0.33 1.99 -10.29
N ILE A 40 0.07 3.28 -10.14
CA ILE A 40 -0.36 3.93 -8.91
C ILE A 40 -1.80 4.40 -9.10
N ALA A 41 -2.61 4.18 -8.07
CA ALA A 41 -4.00 4.62 -8.04
C ALA A 41 -4.15 5.75 -7.00
N ILE A 42 -4.89 6.80 -7.38
CA ILE A 42 -5.37 7.84 -6.48
C ILE A 42 -6.90 7.80 -6.50
N ASN A 43 -7.50 7.39 -5.40
CA ASN A 43 -8.94 7.48 -5.21
C ASN A 43 -9.29 8.91 -4.81
N LEU A 44 -10.15 9.56 -5.59
CA LEU A 44 -10.75 10.85 -5.28
C LEU A 44 -12.14 10.61 -4.71
N ASP A 45 -12.36 11.07 -3.48
CA ASP A 45 -13.65 11.03 -2.81
C ASP A 45 -14.14 12.46 -2.55
N LEU A 46 -15.36 12.72 -3.00
CA LEU A 46 -16.10 13.95 -2.81
C LEU A 46 -17.30 13.65 -1.90
N GLU A 47 -17.52 14.50 -0.90
CA GLU A 47 -18.74 14.46 -0.08
C GLU A 47 -19.34 15.86 0.06
N GLY A 48 -20.65 15.93 0.30
CA GLY A 48 -21.37 17.18 0.46
C GLY A 48 -21.81 17.81 -0.89
N GLU A 49 -21.80 19.14 -0.96
CA GLU A 49 -22.09 19.87 -2.21
C GLU A 49 -20.82 19.94 -3.06
N ASP A 50 -20.85 19.40 -4.29
CA ASP A 50 -19.64 19.31 -5.10
C ASP A 50 -18.97 20.69 -5.32
N PRO A 51 -17.65 20.82 -5.14
CA PRO A 51 -16.95 22.03 -5.54
C PRO A 51 -17.11 22.25 -7.05
N SER A 52 -16.97 23.47 -7.55
CA SER A 52 -17.11 23.71 -9.01
C SER A 52 -16.00 23.04 -9.84
N SER A 53 -14.84 22.79 -9.23
CA SER A 53 -13.70 22.09 -9.83
C SER A 53 -12.72 21.59 -8.78
N VAL A 54 -12.05 20.49 -9.08
CA VAL A 54 -10.91 19.96 -8.31
C VAL A 54 -9.71 19.78 -9.26
N ILE A 55 -8.53 20.20 -8.81
CA ILE A 55 -7.27 19.86 -9.44
C ILE A 55 -6.58 18.83 -8.55
N VAL A 56 -6.39 17.61 -9.04
CA VAL A 56 -5.49 16.63 -8.40
C VAL A 56 -4.10 16.83 -8.97
N LEU A 57 -3.09 16.82 -8.11
CA LEU A 57 -1.69 17.03 -8.46
C LEU A 57 -0.85 15.86 -7.96
N GLU A 58 0.14 15.46 -8.74
CA GLU A 58 1.11 14.45 -8.35
C GLU A 58 2.47 14.76 -8.94
N LYS A 59 3.50 14.84 -8.10
CA LYS A 59 4.86 15.10 -8.54
C LYS A 59 5.49 13.82 -9.06
N ILE A 60 6.00 13.86 -10.29
CA ILE A 60 6.81 12.78 -10.83
C ILE A 60 8.17 12.80 -10.12
N PRO A 61 8.60 11.68 -9.52
CA PRO A 61 9.91 11.64 -8.93
C PRO A 61 11.02 11.76 -9.97
N GLU A 62 12.18 12.29 -9.56
CA GLU A 62 13.30 12.49 -10.46
C GLU A 62 13.78 11.17 -11.09
N ASN A 63 14.07 11.19 -12.39
CA ASN A 63 14.49 10.04 -13.19
C ASN A 63 13.43 8.93 -13.36
N TRP A 64 12.20 9.11 -12.86
CA TRP A 64 11.07 8.25 -13.22
C TRP A 64 10.40 8.77 -14.49
N GLU A 65 9.96 7.85 -15.33
CA GLU A 65 9.30 8.17 -16.61
C GLU A 65 7.79 7.94 -16.47
N LEU A 66 6.99 8.93 -16.87
CA LEU A 66 5.54 8.77 -16.99
C LEU A 66 5.22 7.98 -18.26
N VAL A 67 4.62 6.81 -18.10
CA VAL A 67 4.21 5.95 -19.22
C VAL A 67 2.81 6.29 -19.70
N ASN A 68 1.86 6.40 -18.77
CA ASN A 68 0.48 6.73 -19.08
C ASN A 68 -0.24 7.33 -17.87
N SER A 69 -1.43 7.89 -18.12
CA SER A 69 -2.38 8.25 -17.06
C SER A 69 -3.80 8.19 -17.59
N ASN A 70 -4.73 7.76 -16.73
CA ASN A 70 -6.16 7.72 -16.98
C ASN A 70 -6.95 8.21 -15.74
N PRO A 71 -7.75 9.28 -15.84
CA PRO A 71 -7.89 10.17 -17.00
C PRO A 71 -6.57 10.85 -17.37
N GLY A 72 -6.46 11.35 -18.60
CA GLY A 72 -5.22 11.98 -19.09
C GLY A 72 -4.79 13.18 -18.21
N ALA A 73 -3.52 13.21 -17.84
CA ALA A 73 -2.92 14.31 -17.09
C ALA A 73 -2.31 15.36 -18.01
N THR A 74 -2.27 16.62 -17.57
CA THR A 74 -1.37 17.63 -18.14
C THR A 74 -0.06 17.67 -17.33
N MET A 75 1.07 17.68 -18.04
CA MET A 75 2.39 17.82 -17.41
C MET A 75 2.83 19.27 -17.37
N PHE A 76 3.22 19.75 -16.19
CA PHE A 76 3.83 21.07 -16.03
C PHE A 76 4.91 21.01 -14.95
N GLU A 77 6.14 21.39 -15.29
CA GLU A 77 7.27 21.46 -14.34
C GLU A 77 7.51 20.17 -13.52
N GLY A 78 7.31 19.00 -14.14
CA GLY A 78 7.50 17.70 -13.47
C GLY A 78 6.32 17.26 -12.59
N GLU A 79 5.19 17.97 -12.65
CA GLU A 79 3.96 17.66 -11.92
C GLU A 79 2.84 17.26 -12.90
N MET A 80 2.20 16.13 -12.63
CA MET A 80 0.94 15.73 -13.27
C MET A 80 -0.22 16.53 -12.68
N LYS A 81 -1.13 17.00 -13.55
CA LYS A 81 -2.32 17.74 -13.15
C LYS A 81 -3.56 17.16 -13.82
N TRP A 82 -4.53 16.76 -13.01
CA TRP A 82 -5.86 16.37 -13.46
C TRP A 82 -6.87 17.44 -13.06
N LEU A 83 -7.33 18.22 -14.03
CA LEU A 83 -8.38 19.21 -13.83
C LEU A 83 -9.74 18.54 -14.04
N LEU A 84 -10.53 18.46 -12.97
CA LEU A 84 -11.84 17.81 -12.93
C LEU A 84 -12.94 18.86 -12.72
N PHE A 85 -13.93 18.88 -13.61
CA PHE A 85 -15.05 19.81 -13.57
C PHE A 85 -16.25 19.24 -14.34
N GLY A 86 -17.45 19.74 -14.04
CA GLY A 86 -18.67 19.25 -14.67
C GLY A 86 -18.82 17.73 -14.48
N SER A 87 -19.08 16.99 -15.56
CA SER A 87 -19.33 15.54 -15.49
C SER A 87 -18.10 14.69 -15.13
N SER A 88 -16.89 15.23 -15.24
CA SER A 88 -15.68 14.51 -14.82
C SER A 88 -15.42 14.66 -13.32
N LEU A 89 -16.10 15.58 -12.63
CA LEU A 89 -15.98 15.73 -11.20
C LEU A 89 -16.97 14.81 -10.49
N LYS A 90 -16.46 13.68 -10.02
CA LYS A 90 -17.19 12.64 -9.29
C LYS A 90 -16.18 11.76 -8.55
N ASN A 91 -16.67 10.95 -7.63
CA ASN A 91 -15.85 9.91 -7.01
C ASN A 91 -15.31 8.98 -8.10
N GLN A 92 -14.00 8.85 -8.16
CA GLN A 92 -13.32 8.06 -9.19
C GLN A 92 -11.90 7.71 -8.77
N THR A 93 -11.34 6.74 -9.45
CA THR A 93 -9.93 6.39 -9.35
C THR A 93 -9.19 6.99 -10.54
N ILE A 94 -8.13 7.74 -10.24
CA ILE A 94 -7.14 8.20 -11.21
C ILE A 94 -5.99 7.20 -11.17
N GLU A 95 -5.62 6.64 -12.30
CA GLU A 95 -4.49 5.74 -12.43
C GLU A 95 -3.39 6.39 -13.26
N TYR A 96 -2.14 6.19 -12.86
CA TYR A 96 -0.99 6.54 -13.69
C TYR A 96 0.10 5.50 -13.54
N THR A 97 0.81 5.26 -14.62
CA THR A 97 1.89 4.28 -14.66
C THR A 97 3.22 5.00 -14.78
N LEU A 98 4.13 4.72 -13.85
CA LEU A 98 5.52 5.16 -13.93
C LEU A 98 6.43 3.99 -14.28
N LYS A 99 7.52 4.28 -14.97
CA LYS A 99 8.61 3.35 -15.18
C LYS A 99 9.77 3.67 -14.26
N ALA A 100 10.21 2.65 -13.53
CA ALA A 100 11.28 2.75 -12.56
C ALA A 100 12.64 2.98 -13.23
N PRO A 101 13.50 3.84 -12.67
CA PRO A 101 14.86 4.06 -13.19
C PRO A 101 15.73 2.81 -12.98
N ALA A 102 16.91 2.83 -13.61
CA ALA A 102 17.90 1.77 -13.45
C ALA A 102 18.46 1.68 -12.02
N ASN A 103 18.39 2.76 -11.24
CA ASN A 103 18.91 2.82 -9.88
C ASN A 103 18.00 3.62 -8.95
N PHE A 104 17.41 2.95 -7.97
CA PHE A 104 16.72 3.51 -6.82
C PHE A 104 16.63 2.41 -5.75
N ASP A 105 16.42 2.80 -4.49
CA ASP A 105 16.08 1.89 -3.38
C ASP A 105 14.64 2.12 -2.92
N TYR A 106 14.28 3.38 -2.77
CA TYR A 106 12.92 3.83 -2.55
C TYR A 106 12.73 5.20 -3.20
N VAL A 107 11.48 5.59 -3.42
CA VAL A 107 11.14 6.94 -3.84
C VAL A 107 9.89 7.42 -3.14
N SER A 108 9.86 8.69 -2.73
CA SER A 108 8.69 9.32 -2.12
C SER A 108 7.73 9.84 -3.18
N LEU A 109 6.44 9.66 -2.94
CA LEU A 109 5.35 10.17 -3.76
C LEU A 109 4.73 11.37 -3.07
N ASN A 110 4.57 12.47 -3.79
CA ASN A 110 4.07 13.72 -3.24
C ASN A 110 2.98 14.28 -4.15
N GLY A 111 1.76 14.29 -3.62
CA GLY A 111 0.59 14.70 -4.34
C GLY A 111 -0.38 15.41 -3.42
N GLY A 112 -1.41 15.99 -4.03
CA GLY A 112 -2.44 16.69 -3.31
C GLY A 112 -3.57 17.08 -4.22
N TRP A 113 -4.46 17.90 -3.68
CA TRP A 113 -5.57 18.44 -4.41
C TRP A 113 -5.77 19.92 -4.08
N LYS A 114 -6.38 20.63 -5.02
CA LYS A 114 -6.72 22.04 -4.90
C LYS A 114 -8.12 22.26 -5.45
N THR A 115 -8.88 23.07 -4.75
CA THR A 115 -10.11 23.69 -5.25
C THR A 115 -9.90 25.20 -5.31
N LEU A 116 -10.97 25.95 -5.59
CA LEU A 116 -10.92 27.40 -5.58
C LEU A 116 -10.75 27.99 -4.16
N VAL A 117 -11.15 27.24 -3.13
CA VAL A 117 -11.25 27.74 -1.75
C VAL A 117 -10.44 26.93 -0.74
N ASP A 118 -9.93 25.76 -1.14
CA ASP A 118 -9.24 24.84 -0.23
C ASP A 118 -8.17 24.02 -0.95
N THR A 119 -7.27 23.42 -0.18
CA THR A 119 -6.22 22.51 -0.65
C THR A 119 -5.96 21.43 0.38
N GLY A 120 -5.58 20.25 -0.09
CA GLY A 120 -5.15 19.16 0.78
C GLY A 120 -4.05 18.31 0.16
N SER A 121 -3.50 17.41 0.96
CA SER A 121 -2.48 16.46 0.53
C SER A 121 -3.11 15.10 0.24
N THR A 122 -2.48 14.34 -0.64
CA THR A 122 -2.83 12.94 -0.87
C THR A 122 -2.29 12.07 0.26
N THR A 123 -3.15 11.24 0.84
CA THR A 123 -2.82 10.31 1.93
C THR A 123 -2.62 8.89 1.38
N GLY A 124 -2.40 7.89 2.24
CA GLY A 124 -2.23 6.50 1.84
C GLY A 124 -0.76 6.14 1.65
N ASP A 125 -0.44 5.41 0.59
CA ASP A 125 0.94 5.00 0.32
C ASP A 125 1.81 6.20 -0.10
N GLU A 126 2.92 6.39 0.62
CA GLU A 126 3.81 7.54 0.43
C GLU A 126 5.09 7.20 -0.34
N MET A 127 5.35 5.91 -0.59
CA MET A 127 6.61 5.46 -1.20
C MET A 127 6.41 4.28 -2.15
N ILE A 128 7.29 4.22 -3.16
CA ILE A 128 7.51 3.01 -3.95
C ILE A 128 8.86 2.42 -3.51
N LEU A 129 8.85 1.13 -3.18
CA LEU A 129 10.05 0.39 -2.81
C LEU A 129 10.59 -0.37 -4.00
N LYS A 130 11.91 -0.49 -4.09
CA LYS A 130 12.57 -1.41 -5.00
C LYS A 130 12.24 -2.84 -4.57
N PHE A 131 11.84 -3.67 -5.54
CA PHE A 131 11.71 -5.09 -5.30
C PHE A 131 13.07 -5.71 -4.96
N VAL A 132 13.14 -6.41 -3.83
CA VAL A 132 14.30 -7.19 -3.41
C VAL A 132 13.86 -8.66 -3.39
N PRO A 133 14.40 -9.53 -4.27
CA PRO A 133 14.04 -10.94 -4.25
C PRO A 133 14.43 -11.53 -2.88
N GLN A 134 13.45 -12.10 -2.18
CA GLN A 134 13.71 -12.79 -0.93
C GLN A 134 14.57 -14.02 -1.24
N PRO A 135 15.69 -14.26 -0.52
CA PRO A 135 16.47 -15.47 -0.71
C PRO A 135 15.55 -16.68 -0.50
N GLU A 136 15.61 -17.64 -1.43
CA GLU A 136 14.88 -18.90 -1.29
C GLU A 136 15.25 -19.52 0.06
N THR A 137 14.27 -19.66 0.95
CA THR A 137 14.48 -20.38 2.21
C THR A 137 14.89 -21.80 1.82
N PRO A 138 16.07 -22.30 2.25
CA PRO A 138 16.44 -23.67 1.95
C PRO A 138 15.35 -24.60 2.49
N VAL A 139 14.69 -25.31 1.59
CA VAL A 139 13.75 -26.38 1.95
C VAL A 139 14.58 -27.39 2.72
N GLY A 140 14.40 -27.44 4.05
CA GLY A 140 15.17 -28.32 4.91
C GLY A 140 15.08 -29.75 4.39
N GLU A 141 16.22 -30.38 4.14
CA GLU A 141 16.25 -31.78 3.74
C GLU A 141 15.51 -32.61 4.81
N PRO A 142 14.64 -33.56 4.41
CA PRO A 142 13.97 -34.42 5.38
C PRO A 142 15.05 -35.17 6.17
N MET A 143 15.04 -35.03 7.49
CA MET A 143 15.97 -35.74 8.37
C MET A 143 15.88 -37.26 8.14
N ASP A 144 16.99 -37.88 7.73
CA ASP A 144 17.08 -39.33 7.58
C ASP A 144 17.28 -40.01 8.95
N TYR A 145 16.20 -40.62 9.47
CA TYR A 145 16.21 -41.32 10.75
C TYR A 145 16.66 -42.78 10.67
N THR A 146 17.11 -43.27 9.51
CA THR A 146 17.42 -44.69 9.29
C THR A 146 18.47 -45.22 10.25
N MET A 147 19.57 -44.47 10.47
CA MET A 147 20.64 -44.86 11.40
C MET A 147 20.19 -44.84 12.87
N LEU A 148 19.35 -43.89 13.25
CA LEU A 148 18.77 -43.80 14.60
C LEU A 148 17.87 -45.01 14.89
N ILE A 149 17.05 -45.40 13.93
CA ILE A 149 16.18 -46.58 14.03
C ILE A 149 17.01 -47.87 14.12
N ILE A 150 18.02 -48.04 13.26
CA ILE A 150 18.93 -49.19 13.30
C ILE A 150 19.63 -49.26 14.66
N GLY A 151 20.14 -48.13 15.16
CA GLY A 151 20.78 -48.04 16.47
C GLY A 151 19.86 -48.47 17.61
N ALA A 152 18.61 -48.00 17.63
CA ALA A 152 17.62 -48.38 18.63
C ALA A 152 17.31 -49.88 18.59
N ILE A 153 17.16 -50.47 17.40
CA ILE A 153 16.91 -51.92 17.24
C ILE A 153 18.09 -52.73 17.79
N VAL A 154 19.33 -52.38 17.44
CA VAL A 154 20.53 -53.07 17.93
C VAL A 154 20.61 -53.01 19.46
N LEU A 155 20.31 -51.85 20.05
CA LEU A 155 20.33 -51.67 21.51
C LEU A 155 19.30 -52.56 22.20
N VAL A 156 18.07 -52.64 21.66
CA VAL A 156 17.03 -53.54 22.16
C VAL A 156 17.48 -55.01 22.09
N VAL A 157 18.08 -55.43 20.97
CA VAL A 157 18.59 -56.80 20.82
C VAL A 157 19.67 -57.12 21.84
N ILE A 158 20.62 -56.22 22.07
CA ILE A 158 21.67 -56.38 23.09
C ILE A 158 21.06 -56.53 24.48
N VAL A 159 20.08 -55.69 24.83
CA VAL A 159 19.39 -55.76 26.13
C VAL A 159 18.66 -57.10 26.29
N VAL A 160 17.94 -57.56 25.25
CA VAL A 160 17.25 -58.85 25.26
C VAL A 160 18.25 -60.00 25.47
N ILE A 161 19.37 -60.01 24.73
CA ILE A 161 20.41 -61.02 24.88
C ILE A 161 20.99 -61.00 26.31
N ALA A 162 21.30 -59.83 26.85
CA ALA A 162 21.81 -59.68 28.21
C ALA A 162 20.83 -60.24 29.25
N VAL A 163 19.53 -59.94 29.14
CA VAL A 163 18.48 -60.47 30.02
C VAL A 163 18.38 -61.99 29.93
N VAL A 164 18.43 -62.55 28.72
CA VAL A 164 18.38 -64.01 28.50
C VAL A 164 19.60 -64.70 29.12
N VAL A 165 20.80 -64.15 28.93
CA VAL A 165 22.05 -64.67 29.51
C VAL A 165 22.02 -64.59 31.04
N MET A 166 21.55 -63.47 31.62
CA MET A 166 21.40 -63.32 33.07
C MET A 166 20.39 -64.31 33.66
N LYS A 167 19.28 -64.60 32.97
CA LYS A 167 18.32 -65.63 33.39
C LYS A 167 18.91 -67.05 33.32
N LYS A 168 19.74 -67.35 32.32
CA LYS A 168 20.42 -68.65 32.20
C LYS A 168 21.46 -68.88 33.30
N LYS A 169 22.18 -67.85 33.75
CA LYS A 169 23.19 -67.96 34.83
C LYS A 169 22.59 -68.12 36.24
N LYS A 170 21.28 -67.92 36.42
CA LYS A 170 20.57 -68.04 37.71
C LYS A 170 19.85 -69.39 37.91
N LYS A 171 19.94 -70.31 36.94
CA LYS A 171 19.53 -71.72 37.07
C LYS A 171 20.76 -72.59 37.19
#